data_AF-A0A2W2EWG0-F1
#
_entry.id   AF-A0A2W2EWG0-F1
#
_cell.length_a   1.000
_cell.length_b   1.000
_cell.length_c   1.000
_cell.angle_alpha   90.00
_cell.angle_beta   90.00
_cell.angle_gamma   90.00
#
_symmetry.space_group_name_H-M   'P 1'
#
loop_
_entity.id
_entity.type
_entity.pdbx_description
1 polymer ?
#
loop_
_entity_poly.entity_id
_entity_poly.type
_entity_poly.pdbx_seq_one_letter_code
_entity_poly.pdbx_strand_id
1 'polypeptide(L)' 'MNRSIARVKPGSSPNAEREPCRGMMRPERAEHRGGKGLVLVHRCVVCGFVRPNRVADDPVQGDDIDAIIALMSVAG' A
#
# COMPACT_ATOMS: atom_id res chain seq x y z
N MET A 1 -6.21 2.02 19.88
CA MET A 1 -6.79 0.95 19.03
C MET A 1 -6.55 1.34 17.58
N ASN A 2 -5.49 0.82 16.96
CA ASN A 2 -4.94 1.38 15.72
C ASN A 2 -5.36 0.48 14.56
N ARG A 3 -6.45 0.86 13.87
CA ARG A 3 -7.15 0.03 12.86
C ARG A 3 -6.78 0.38 11.40
N SER A 4 -5.61 0.98 11.15
CA SER A 4 -5.31 1.58 9.83
C SER A 4 -4.51 0.69 8.86
N ILE A 5 -4.29 -0.60 9.15
CA ILE A 5 -3.77 -1.54 8.14
C ILE A 5 -4.94 -2.16 7.37
N ALA A 6 -5.23 -1.58 6.21
CA ALA A 6 -6.26 -2.02 5.28
C ALA A 6 -6.22 -3.55 5.08
N ARG A 7 -7.28 -4.22 5.51
CA ARG A 7 -7.45 -5.67 5.43
C ARG A 7 -7.87 -6.06 4.01
N VAL A 8 -6.92 -6.22 3.10
CA VAL A 8 -7.22 -6.74 1.74
C VAL A 8 -7.50 -8.26 1.83
N LYS A 9 -8.66 -8.69 1.31
CA LYS A 9 -9.14 -10.09 1.33
C LYS A 9 -8.20 -11.04 0.56
N PRO A 10 -7.96 -12.28 1.05
CA PRO A 10 -7.32 -13.31 0.24
C PRO A 10 -8.30 -13.81 -0.82
N GLY A 11 -7.91 -13.68 -2.10
CA GLY A 11 -8.58 -14.39 -3.19
C GLY A 11 -8.24 -15.87 -3.14
N SER A 12 -9.23 -16.75 -3.36
CA SER A 12 -9.10 -18.20 -3.46
C SER A 12 -9.60 -18.65 -4.82
N SER A 13 -8.70 -18.80 -5.80
CA SER A 13 -8.96 -19.54 -7.05
C SER A 13 -7.64 -19.98 -7.71
N PRO A 14 -7.60 -21.15 -8.38
CA PRO A 14 -6.39 -21.83 -8.84
C PRO A 14 -5.69 -21.22 -10.08
N ASN A 15 -6.22 -20.15 -10.68
CA ASN A 15 -5.76 -19.65 -11.99
C ASN A 15 -5.19 -18.22 -11.96
N ALA A 16 -4.37 -17.88 -10.95
CA ALA A 16 -3.77 -16.53 -10.86
C ALA A 16 -2.29 -16.56 -11.26
N GLU A 17 -1.99 -16.46 -12.55
CA GLU A 17 -0.65 -16.63 -13.12
C GLU A 17 0.34 -15.47 -12.88
N ARG A 18 0.09 -14.49 -11.99
CA ARG A 18 0.99 -13.31 -11.90
C ARG A 18 1.38 -12.79 -10.52
N GLU A 19 0.83 -13.29 -9.41
CA GLU A 19 1.33 -12.93 -8.06
C GLU A 19 1.28 -14.17 -7.15
N PRO A 20 2.41 -14.91 -6.98
CA PRO A 20 2.44 -16.17 -6.21
C PRO A 20 2.18 -15.96 -4.71
N CYS A 21 2.28 -14.73 -4.25
CA CYS A 21 2.27 -14.35 -2.85
C CYS A 21 1.03 -13.48 -2.56
N ARG A 22 -0.02 -14.10 -2.03
CA ARG A 22 -1.25 -13.42 -1.56
C ARG A 22 -1.10 -12.90 -0.11
N GLY A 23 0.13 -12.57 0.27
CA GLY A 23 0.47 -12.15 1.63
C GLY A 23 -0.04 -10.74 1.96
N MET A 24 -0.08 -10.43 3.25
CA MET A 24 -0.45 -9.09 3.70
C MET A 24 0.61 -8.06 3.26
N MET A 25 0.14 -6.94 2.74
CA MET A 25 1.00 -5.83 2.33
C MET A 25 1.02 -4.79 3.45
N ARG A 26 2.21 -4.39 3.89
CA ARG A 26 2.40 -3.25 4.79
C ARG A 26 2.87 -2.04 3.99
N PRO A 27 2.36 -0.83 4.26
CA PRO A 27 2.97 0.37 3.70
C PRO A 27 4.36 0.55 4.31
N GLU A 28 5.35 0.82 3.47
CA GLU A 28 6.76 0.98 3.88
C GLU A 28 7.20 2.43 3.81
N ARG A 29 6.80 3.16 2.78
CA ARG A 29 7.12 4.59 2.59
C ARG A 29 6.18 5.22 1.57
N ALA A 30 6.11 6.54 1.57
CA ALA A 30 5.49 7.31 0.51
C ALA A 30 6.56 7.99 -0.35
N GLU A 31 6.35 8.04 -1.67
CA GLU A 31 7.27 8.63 -2.64
C GLU A 31 6.51 9.57 -3.59
N HIS A 32 7.16 10.63 -4.07
CA HIS A 32 6.64 11.44 -5.16
C HIS A 32 7.19 10.93 -6.49
N ARG A 33 6.31 10.56 -7.43
CA ARG A 33 6.71 10.21 -8.80
C ARG A 33 6.24 11.28 -9.77
N GLY A 34 7.19 11.91 -10.46
CA GLY A 34 6.91 12.90 -11.50
C GLY A 34 5.87 12.39 -12.49
N GLY A 35 4.81 13.18 -12.71
CA GLY A 35 3.68 12.85 -13.58
C GLY A 35 2.62 11.92 -12.98
N LYS A 36 2.89 11.20 -11.88
CA LYS A 36 1.91 10.31 -11.21
C LYS A 36 1.45 10.83 -9.84
N GLY A 37 2.16 11.79 -9.25
CA GLY A 37 1.86 12.34 -7.94
C GLY A 37 2.41 11.46 -6.81
N LEU A 38 1.78 11.57 -5.64
CA LEU A 38 2.14 10.81 -4.45
C LEU A 38 1.78 9.33 -4.63
N VAL A 39 2.73 8.45 -4.33
CA VAL A 39 2.55 7.00 -4.38
C VAL A 39 2.94 6.37 -3.04
N LEU A 40 2.15 5.41 -2.59
CA LEU A 40 2.39 4.64 -1.39
C LEU A 40 3.03 3.29 -1.75
N VAL A 41 4.27 3.09 -1.30
CA VAL A 41 5.02 1.87 -1.56
C VAL A 41 4.68 0.85 -0.49
N HIS A 42 4.15 -0.28 -0.92
CA HIS A 42 3.79 -1.38 -0.04
C HIS A 42 4.75 -2.55 -0.21
N ARG A 43 5.17 -3.15 0.91
CA ARG A 43 5.96 -4.38 0.93
C ARG A 43 5.12 -5.53 1.48
N CYS A 44 5.16 -6.68 0.83
CA CYS A 44 4.59 -7.91 1.35
C CYS A 44 5.39 -8.38 2.57
N VAL A 45 4.70 -8.64 3.69
CA VAL A 45 5.35 -9.15 4.90
C VAL A 45 5.74 -10.63 4.80
N VAL A 46 5.23 -11.34 3.80
CA VAL A 46 5.47 -12.78 3.61
C VAL A 46 6.62 -13.04 2.66
N CYS A 47 6.61 -12.43 1.47
CA CYS A 47 7.60 -12.68 0.42
C CYS A 47 8.51 -11.47 0.11
N GLY A 48 8.28 -10.31 0.76
CA GLY A 48 9.08 -9.11 0.53
C GLY A 48 8.81 -8.38 -0.79
N PHE A 49 7.87 -8.83 -1.62
CA PHE A 49 7.49 -8.15 -2.86
C PHE A 49 7.06 -6.70 -2.62
N VAL A 50 7.51 -5.78 -3.46
CA VAL A 50 7.26 -4.34 -3.30
C VAL A 50 6.42 -3.82 -4.47
N ARG A 51 5.33 -3.11 -4.16
CA ARG A 51 4.44 -2.52 -5.17
C ARG A 51 4.09 -1.06 -4.83
N PRO A 52 4.32 -0.11 -5.74
CA PRO A 52 3.80 1.24 -5.60
C PRO A 52 2.31 1.29 -5.94
N ASN A 53 1.49 1.89 -5.08
CA ASN A 53 0.09 2.24 -5.36
C ASN A 53 -0.04 3.76 -5.42
N ARG A 54 -0.79 4.30 -6.38
CA ARG A 54 -1.05 5.75 -6.42
C ARG A 54 -2.01 6.10 -5.28
N VAL A 55 -1.70 7.18 -4.56
CA VAL A 55 -2.62 7.71 -3.54
C VAL A 55 -3.89 8.20 -4.23
N ALA A 56 -5.04 7.77 -3.70
CA ALA A 56 -6.34 8.21 -4.15
C ALA A 56 -6.60 9.62 -3.63
N ASP A 57 -6.69 10.57 -4.57
CA ASP A 57 -7.12 11.94 -4.33
C ASP A 57 -8.64 12.04 -4.48
N ASP A 58 -9.37 11.22 -3.71
CA ASP A 58 -10.83 11.15 -3.75
C ASP A 58 -11.41 11.57 -2.40
N PRO A 59 -12.42 12.45 -2.35
CA PRO A 59 -12.99 12.93 -1.09
C PRO A 59 -13.85 11.90 -0.34
N VAL A 60 -14.23 10.78 -0.97
CA VAL A 60 -15.10 9.74 -0.41
C VAL A 60 -14.34 8.44 -0.11
N GLN A 61 -13.36 8.10 -0.94
CA GLN A 61 -12.53 6.88 -0.87
C GLN A 61 -11.04 7.19 -0.91
N GLY A 62 -10.65 8.41 -0.54
CA GLY A 62 -9.25 8.81 -0.43
C GLY A 62 -8.50 7.99 0.60
N ASP A 63 -7.20 7.85 0.38
CA ASP A 63 -6.32 7.27 1.39
C ASP A 63 -6.22 8.18 2.62
N ASP A 64 -5.96 7.59 3.78
CA ASP A 64 -5.78 8.31 5.03
C ASP A 64 -4.49 9.16 4.98
N ILE A 65 -4.68 10.48 4.86
CA ILE A 65 -3.58 11.44 4.71
C ILE A 65 -2.67 11.47 5.94
N ASP A 66 -3.23 11.31 7.15
CA ASP A 66 -2.44 11.30 8.39
C ASP A 66 -1.50 10.09 8.44
N ALA A 67 -2.01 8.93 8.04
CA ALA A 67 -1.20 7.71 7.92
C ALA A 67 -0.08 7.85 6.87
N ILE A 68 -0.34 8.57 5.77
CA ILE A 68 0.68 8.85 4.75
C ILE A 68 1.75 9.82 5.27
N ILE A 69 1.36 10.88 5.97
CA ILE A 69 2.28 11.83 6.59
C ILE A 69 3.18 11.11 7.59
N ALA A 70 2.62 10.25 8.44
CA ALA A 70 3.39 9.46 9.40
C ALA A 70 4.47 8.61 8.71
N LEU A 71 4.16 7.99 7.56
CA LEU A 71 5.15 7.23 6.78
C LEU A 71 6.25 8.09 6.17
N MET A 72 5.97 9.37 5.87
CA MET A 72 6.98 10.31 5.39
C MET A 72 7.87 10.82 6.53
N SER A 73 7.31 11.03 7.72
CA SER A 73 8.06 11.51 8.89
C SER A 73 9.00 10.46 9.50
N VAL A 74 8.70 9.17 9.34
CA VAL A 74 9.55 8.07 9.87
C VAL A 74 10.75 7.78 8.95
N ALA A 75 10.81 8.35 7.75
CA ALA A 75 11.92 8.18 6.81
C ALA A 75 13.10 9.17 7.04
N GLY A 76 13.12 9.86 8.18
CA GLY A 76 14.19 10.77 8.62
C GLY A 76 15.23 10.11 9.51
#